data_AF-A0A2E7CKE1-F1
#
_entry.id   AF-A0A2E7CKE1-F1
#
_cell.length_a   1.000
_cell.length_b   1.000
_cell.length_c   1.000
_cell.angle_alpha   90.00
_cell.angle_beta   90.00
_cell.angle_gamma   90.00
#
_symmetry.space_group_name_H-M   'P 1'
#
loop_
_entity.id
_entity.type
_entity.pdbx_description
1 polymer ?
#
loop_
_entity_poly.entity_id
_entity_poly.type
_entity_poly.pdbx_seq_one_letter_code
_entity_poly.pdbx_strand_id
1 'polypeptide(L)' 'MIVLMSFMMACGDGETTYACTEEEVLQECDSNGDNCQDLEDCTEREMICHAEMGHCMPIENEEGEEAGDVDEGGE' A
#
# COMPACT_ATOMS: atom_id res chain seq x y z
N MET A 1 -21.47 25.48 8.66
CA MET A 1 -20.23 24.69 8.51
C MET A 1 -20.56 23.54 7.60
N ILE A 2 -20.02 23.58 6.38
CA ILE A 2 -20.33 22.61 5.34
C ILE A 2 -19.53 21.34 5.61
N VAL A 3 -20.29 20.25 5.71
CA VAL A 3 -19.86 18.86 5.71
C VAL A 3 -19.11 18.61 4.39
N LEU A 4 -17.80 18.36 4.46
CA LEU A 4 -17.04 17.83 3.33
C LEU A 4 -16.73 16.35 3.61
N MET A 5 -17.74 15.53 3.28
CA MET A 5 -17.59 14.13 2.95
C MET A 5 -16.81 14.01 1.63
N SER A 6 -15.56 13.55 1.71
CA SER A 6 -14.79 13.07 0.54
C SER A 6 -13.89 11.89 0.89
N PHE A 7 -14.37 10.96 1.73
CA PHE A 7 -13.79 9.61 1.81
C PHE A 7 -14.52 8.72 0.80
N MET A 8 -14.06 8.75 -0.46
CA MET A 8 -14.44 7.81 -1.49
C MET A 8 -13.17 7.16 -2.05
N MET A 9 -12.76 6.04 -1.47
CA MET A 9 -12.02 4.94 -2.12
C MET A 9 -12.04 3.74 -1.14
N ALA A 10 -13.07 2.90 -1.15
CA ALA A 10 -13.22 1.74 -2.02
C ALA A 10 -12.22 0.59 -1.73
N CYS A 11 -12.41 -0.11 -0.61
CA CYS A 11 -12.04 -1.52 -0.47
C CYS A 11 -13.36 -2.31 -0.37
N GLY A 12 -13.75 -2.97 -1.45
CA GLY A 12 -14.99 -3.73 -1.57
C GLY A 12 -14.75 -5.24 -1.48
N ASP A 13 -15.64 -5.89 -0.74
CA ASP A 13 -15.89 -7.35 -0.62
C ASP A 13 -14.90 -8.17 0.22
N GLY A 14 -15.21 -8.25 1.53
CA GLY A 14 -14.35 -8.83 2.58
C GLY A 14 -13.59 -7.68 3.22
N GLU A 15 -14.17 -7.07 4.24
CA GLU A 15 -13.78 -5.76 4.75
C GLU A 15 -12.44 -5.84 5.52
N THR A 16 -11.34 -6.18 4.87
CA THR A 16 -9.99 -6.06 5.42
C THR A 16 -9.41 -4.71 5.06
N THR A 17 -8.91 -3.98 6.05
CA THR A 17 -8.26 -2.68 5.90
C THR A 17 -6.75 -2.86 6.06
N TYR A 18 -5.95 -2.16 5.26
CA TYR A 18 -4.51 -2.19 5.41
C TYR A 18 -4.03 -0.96 6.19
N ALA A 19 -3.06 -1.16 7.07
CA ALA A 19 -2.44 -0.11 7.86
C ALA A 19 -0.91 -0.28 7.89
N CYS A 20 -0.19 0.83 8.03
CA CYS A 20 1.26 0.84 8.22
C CYS A 20 1.58 1.25 9.65
N THR A 21 2.50 0.54 10.31
CA THR A 21 3.03 0.95 11.61
C THR A 21 4.09 2.05 11.48
N GLU A 22 4.54 2.59 12.61
CA GLU A 22 5.69 3.51 12.66
C GLU A 22 7.01 2.88 12.20
N GLU A 23 7.07 1.55 12.14
CA GLU A 23 8.22 0.76 11.68
C GLU A 23 8.09 0.36 10.18
N GLU A 24 7.11 0.90 9.46
CA GLU A 24 6.73 0.52 8.08
C GLU A 24 6.40 -0.97 7.90
N VAL A 25 5.78 -1.57 8.92
CA VAL A 25 5.22 -2.92 8.84
C VAL A 25 3.81 -2.82 8.28
N LEU A 26 3.55 -3.55 7.19
CA LEU A 26 2.23 -3.70 6.60
C LEU A 26 1.39 -4.64 7.46
N GLN A 27 0.25 -4.14 7.91
CA GLN A 27 -0.73 -4.90 8.68
C GLN A 27 -2.04 -5.04 7.90
N GLU A 28 -2.61 -6.23 7.94
CA GLU A 28 -3.99 -6.48 7.54
C GLU A 28 -4.87 -6.45 8.79
N CYS A 29 -5.82 -5.54 8.80
CA CYS A 29 -6.79 -5.35 9.86
C CYS A 29 -8.18 -5.78 9.41
N ASP A 30 -9.00 -6.24 10.36
CA ASP A 30 -10.44 -6.37 10.15
C ASP A 30 -11.08 -5.00 9.81
N SER A 31 -12.32 -5.03 9.37
CA SER A 31 -13.16 -3.91 8.93
C SER A 31 -13.25 -2.77 9.93
N ASN A 32 -13.16 -3.14 11.19
CA ASN A 32 -13.27 -2.24 12.32
C ASN A 32 -11.91 -1.64 12.71
N GLY A 33 -10.81 -2.12 12.13
CA GLY A 33 -9.44 -1.74 12.50
C GLY A 33 -9.00 -2.29 13.86
N ASP A 34 -9.78 -3.18 14.48
CA ASP A 34 -9.56 -3.68 15.85
C ASP A 34 -8.62 -4.88 15.92
N ASN A 35 -8.55 -5.70 14.86
CA ASN A 35 -7.76 -6.91 14.82
C ASN A 35 -6.79 -6.85 13.64
N CYS A 36 -5.56 -6.43 13.91
CA CYS A 36 -4.50 -6.30 12.92
C CYS A 36 -3.47 -7.42 13.04
N GLN A 37 -3.04 -7.97 11.91
CA GLN A 37 -1.98 -8.96 11.80
C GLN A 37 -0.87 -8.39 10.91
N ASP A 38 0.38 -8.48 11.40
CA ASP A 38 1.56 -8.16 10.61
C ASP A 38 1.68 -9.12 9.41
N LEU A 39 1.74 -8.56 8.21
CA LEU A 39 1.93 -9.31 6.96
C LEU A 39 3.39 -9.29 6.51
N GLU A 40 3.96 -8.09 6.39
CA GLU A 40 5.30 -7.89 5.83
C GLU A 40 5.97 -6.64 6.42
N ASP A 41 7.28 -6.72 6.69
CA ASP A 41 8.11 -5.59 7.09
C ASP A 41 8.74 -4.95 5.84
N CYS A 42 8.25 -3.77 5.45
CA CYS A 42 8.76 -3.08 4.27
C CYS A 42 10.17 -2.50 4.54
N THR A 43 10.43 -2.07 5.78
CA THR A 43 11.72 -1.52 6.21
C THR A 43 12.85 -2.55 6.08
N GLU A 44 12.61 -3.81 6.47
CA GLU A 44 13.57 -4.91 6.29
C GLU A 44 13.96 -5.11 4.82
N ARG A 45 13.11 -4.68 3.89
CA ARG A 45 13.29 -4.81 2.45
C ARG A 45 13.72 -3.51 1.77
N GLU A 46 14.05 -2.46 2.54
CA GLU A 46 14.39 -1.13 2.03
C GLU A 46 13.26 -0.52 1.16
N MET A 47 12.02 -0.84 1.50
CA MET A 47 10.79 -0.40 0.83
C MET A 47 9.92 0.44 1.77
N ILE A 48 9.05 1.28 1.21
CA ILE A 48 8.05 2.06 1.94
C ILE A 48 6.74 1.30 2.02
N CYS A 49 6.08 1.37 3.17
CA CYS A 49 4.74 0.81 3.34
C CYS A 49 3.67 1.69 2.69
N HIS A 50 2.84 1.12 1.82
CA HIS A 50 1.77 1.82 1.12
C HIS A 50 0.39 1.21 1.43
N ALA A 51 -0.16 1.54 2.60
CA ALA A 51 -1.46 1.03 3.08
C ALA A 51 -2.62 1.25 2.09
N GLU A 52 -2.64 2.38 1.36
CA GLU A 52 -3.68 2.66 0.36
C GLU A 52 -3.69 1.65 -0.80
N MET A 53 -2.52 1.06 -1.09
CA MET A 53 -2.35 0.06 -2.14
C MET A 53 -2.20 -1.36 -1.58
N GLY A 54 -2.11 -1.53 -0.25
CA GLY A 54 -2.01 -2.82 0.42
C GLY A 54 -0.71 -3.58 0.14
N HIS A 55 0.39 -2.90 -0.19
CA HIS A 55 1.70 -3.53 -0.43
C HIS A 55 2.87 -2.60 -0.16
N CYS A 56 4.07 -3.17 0.03
CA CYS A 56 5.33 -2.43 0.10
C CYS A 56 5.75 -1.97 -1.30
N MET A 57 6.20 -0.72 -1.42
CA MET A 57 6.73 -0.16 -2.66
C MET A 57 8.19 0.26 -2.49
N PRO A 58 9.02 0.18 -3.55
CA PRO A 58 10.37 0.72 -3.49
C PRO A 58 10.32 2.23 -3.23
N ILE A 59 11.30 2.73 -2.46
CA ILE A 59 11.57 4.16 -2.39
C ILE A 59 11.99 4.58 -3.80
N GLU A 60 11.10 5.24 -4.54
CA GLU A 60 11.48 5.93 -5.76
C GLU A 60 12.41 7.09 -5.36
N ASN A 61 13.71 6.80 -5.27
CA ASN A 61 14.70 7.86 -5.30
C ASN A 61 14.52 8.55 -6.65
N GLU A 62 14.21 9.85 -6.64
CA GLU A 62 14.08 10.71 -7.84
C GLU A 62 15.42 10.90 -8.58
N GLU A 63 16.26 9.87 -8.61
CA GLU A 63 17.48 9.78 -9.41
C GLU A 63 17.26 8.76 -10.54
N GLY A 64 16.27 9.07 -11.38
CA GLY A 64 16.15 8.62 -12.77
C GLY A 64 16.29 7.13 -13.03
N GLU A 65 15.15 6.44 -13.16
CA GLU A 65 15.09 5.30 -14.05
C GLU A 65 13.80 5.41 -14.86
N GLU A 66 13.97 5.74 -16.14
CA GLU A 66 12.94 5.55 -17.15
C GLU A 66 12.44 4.12 -17.00
N ALA A 67 11.14 3.96 -16.75
CA ALA A 67 10.50 2.65 -16.80
C ALA A 67 10.83 2.05 -18.16
N GLY A 68 11.81 1.15 -18.17
CA GLY A 68 12.15 0.37 -19.33
C GLY A 68 10.95 -0.52 -19.62
N ASP A 69 10.14 -0.11 -20.60
CA ASP A 69 9.22 -0.98 -21.30
C ASP A 69 10.06 -2.10 -21.96
N VAL A 70 10.32 -3.17 -21.20
CA VAL A 70 10.85 -4.44 -21.71
C VAL A 70 9.69 -5.41 -21.87
N ASP A 71 9.59 -5.92 -23.11
CA ASP A 71 8.81 -7.06 -23.60
C ASP A 71 7.30 -6.83 -23.84
N GLU A 72 6.69 -7.26 -24.94
CA GLU A 72 6.83 -8.56 -25.61
C GLU A 72 6.84 -8.47 -27.15
N GLY A 73 7.56 -9.41 -27.78
CA GLY A 73 7.60 -9.62 -29.23
C GLY A 73 6.48 -10.50 -29.80
N GLY A 74 6.65 -10.84 -31.09
CA GLY A 74 5.80 -11.78 -31.86
C GLY A 74 4.69 -11.06 -32.62
N GLU A 75 4.60 -11.08 -33.96
CA GLU A 75 4.92 -12.12 -34.95
C GLU A 75 5.48 -11.52 -36.26
#